data_AF-A0A3R8D2T4-F1
#
_entry.id   AF-A0A3R8D2T4-F1
#
_cell.length_a   1.000
_cell.length_b   1.000
_cell.length_c   1.000
_cell.angle_alpha   90.00
_cell.angle_beta   90.00
_cell.angle_gamma   90.00
#
_symmetry.space_group_name_H-M   'P 1'
#
loop_
_entity.id
_entity.type
_entity.pdbx_description
1 polymer ?
#
loop_
_entity_poly.entity_id
_entity_poly.type
_entity_poly.pdbx_seq_one_letter_code
_entity_poly.pdbx_strand_id
1 'polypeptide(L)'
;KERKRTGLRGAILTPSDERLAYQKSRADSGDSFDRTSAKLALAYAEKVESRFNRLAETKLLPVRDVDVLKRKFILLKNHAKPTGDPECPVEVKRAKRIQREIDQSVSVMSLDVDTDPPVPAQEDDEDVGRTGLQQTELQSLSVTLKRQFDQGDPTARLLSYTAKKRRSIDKYINGAAEADTKASSDMMTMILLMDERSAKREESRIERQEKYDREREERDARREELHILLMGKMMGQHQK
;
A
#
# COMPACT_ATOMS: atom_id res chain seq x y z
N LYS A 1 77.13 7.38 -32.00
CA LYS A 1 76.35 8.24 -31.08
C LYS A 1 74.88 7.90 -31.23
N GLU A 2 74.24 7.58 -30.10
CA GLU A 2 72.92 6.96 -29.90
C GLU A 2 71.74 7.45 -30.74
N ARG A 3 70.92 6.49 -31.17
CA ARG A 3 69.53 6.69 -31.60
C ARG A 3 68.64 6.72 -30.35
N LYS A 4 68.01 7.87 -30.08
CA LYS A 4 67.01 8.04 -29.02
C LYS A 4 65.75 7.23 -29.36
N ARG A 5 65.45 6.20 -28.56
CA ARG A 5 64.17 5.48 -28.58
C ARG A 5 63.17 6.22 -27.70
N THR A 6 62.13 6.78 -28.32
CA THR A 6 60.94 7.29 -27.61
C THR A 6 60.10 6.09 -27.16
N GLY A 7 60.27 5.68 -25.91
CA GLY A 7 59.45 4.64 -25.29
C GLY A 7 58.06 5.17 -24.97
N LEU A 8 57.07 4.71 -25.73
CA LEU A 8 55.67 4.68 -25.31
C LEU A 8 55.61 3.89 -23.99
N ARG A 9 55.41 4.58 -22.87
CA ARG A 9 55.05 3.92 -21.60
C ARG A 9 53.62 3.41 -21.76
N GLY A 10 53.49 2.14 -22.14
CA GLY A 10 52.24 1.42 -21.93
C GLY A 10 51.91 1.48 -20.45
N ALA A 11 50.80 2.11 -20.10
CA ALA A 11 50.28 2.07 -18.75
C ALA A 11 50.00 0.60 -18.42
N ILE A 12 50.79 0.04 -17.50
CA ILE A 12 50.53 -1.29 -16.96
C ILE A 12 49.25 -1.12 -16.13
N LEU A 13 48.12 -1.53 -16.71
CA LEU A 13 46.85 -1.64 -15.99
C LEU A 13 47.12 -2.51 -14.76
N THR A 14 46.78 -2.00 -13.59
CA THR A 14 46.93 -2.81 -12.38
C THR A 14 45.92 -3.95 -12.44
N PRO A 15 46.17 -5.11 -11.80
CA PRO A 15 45.19 -6.21 -11.75
C PRO A 15 43.80 -5.80 -11.21
N SER A 16 43.75 -4.69 -10.47
CA SER A 16 42.52 -4.05 -10.00
C SER A 16 41.75 -3.34 -11.11
N ASP A 17 42.45 -2.68 -12.04
CA ASP A 17 41.87 -1.94 -13.16
C ASP A 17 41.28 -2.90 -14.21
N GLU A 18 41.92 -4.06 -14.44
CA GLU A 18 41.38 -5.10 -15.33
C GLU A 18 40.10 -5.75 -14.77
N ARG A 19 40.03 -5.94 -13.44
CA ARG A 19 38.81 -6.44 -12.77
C ARG A 19 37.66 -5.44 -12.88
N LEU A 20 37.93 -4.15 -12.72
CA LEU A 20 36.94 -3.08 -12.90
C LEU A 20 36.47 -2.99 -14.35
N ALA A 21 37.37 -3.10 -15.33
CA ALA A 21 37.02 -3.10 -16.74
C ALA A 21 36.15 -4.31 -17.12
N TYR A 22 36.48 -5.51 -16.63
CA TYR A 22 35.70 -6.73 -16.86
C TYR A 22 34.32 -6.68 -16.20
N GLN A 23 34.22 -6.15 -14.98
CA GLN A 23 32.93 -5.93 -14.31
C GLN A 23 32.07 -4.91 -15.04
N LYS A 24 32.67 -3.81 -15.52
CA LYS A 24 31.96 -2.78 -16.30
C LYS A 24 31.48 -3.31 -17.65
N SER A 25 32.31 -4.06 -18.38
CA SER A 25 31.88 -4.70 -19.65
C SER A 25 30.76 -5.71 -19.44
N ARG A 26 30.77 -6.44 -18.31
CA ARG A 26 29.70 -7.37 -17.96
C ARG A 26 28.39 -6.64 -17.65
N ALA A 27 28.45 -5.52 -16.92
CA ALA A 27 27.28 -4.67 -16.66
C ALA A 27 26.72 -4.06 -17.95
N ASP A 28 27.56 -3.47 -18.80
CA ASP A 28 27.14 -2.87 -20.07
C ASP A 28 26.54 -3.91 -21.04
N SER A 29 27.08 -5.13 -21.05
CA SER A 29 26.55 -6.23 -21.88
C SER A 29 25.17 -6.70 -21.42
N GLY A 30 24.93 -6.80 -20.10
CA GLY A 30 23.60 -7.13 -19.56
C GLY A 30 22.57 -6.06 -19.88
N ASP A 31 22.93 -4.80 -19.69
CA ASP A 31 22.06 -3.66 -19.97
C ASP A 31 21.72 -3.52 -21.47
N SER A 32 22.67 -3.85 -22.37
CA SER A 32 22.41 -3.89 -23.81
C SER A 32 21.38 -4.96 -24.21
N PHE A 33 21.48 -6.16 -23.62
CA PHE A 33 20.58 -7.28 -23.85
C PHE A 33 19.17 -6.96 -23.32
N ASP A 34 19.10 -6.37 -22.14
CA ASP A 34 17.84 -5.96 -21.50
C ASP A 34 17.14 -4.87 -22.31
N ARG A 35 17.89 -3.90 -22.84
CA ARG A 35 17.33 -2.86 -23.74
C ARG A 35 16.83 -3.43 -25.06
N THR A 36 17.55 -4.36 -25.69
CA THR A 36 17.07 -5.01 -26.92
C THR A 36 15.82 -5.85 -26.67
N SER A 37 15.78 -6.58 -25.55
CA SER A 37 14.63 -7.38 -25.13
C SER A 37 13.41 -6.51 -24.83
N ALA A 38 13.62 -5.37 -24.16
CA ALA A 38 12.56 -4.40 -23.89
C ALA A 38 12.00 -3.78 -25.18
N LYS A 39 12.86 -3.43 -26.14
CA LYS A 39 12.42 -2.92 -27.46
C LYS A 39 11.59 -3.94 -28.23
N LEU A 40 12.01 -5.20 -28.25
CA LEU A 40 11.25 -6.28 -28.89
C LEU A 40 9.90 -6.52 -28.21
N ALA A 41 9.86 -6.46 -26.88
CA ALA A 41 8.62 -6.62 -26.11
C ALA A 41 7.63 -5.47 -26.38
N LEU A 42 8.10 -4.23 -26.50
CA LEU A 42 7.28 -3.07 -26.85
C LEU A 42 6.71 -3.20 -28.27
N ALA A 43 7.55 -3.52 -29.25
CA ALA A 43 7.10 -3.72 -30.63
C ALA A 43 6.06 -4.85 -30.76
N TYR A 44 6.22 -5.93 -30.00
CA TYR A 44 5.22 -7.00 -29.95
C TYR A 44 3.90 -6.53 -29.33
N ALA A 45 3.96 -5.71 -28.28
CA ALA A 45 2.78 -5.21 -27.59
C ALA A 45 1.96 -4.24 -28.47
N GLU A 46 2.62 -3.35 -29.21
CA GLU A 46 1.99 -2.46 -30.20
C GLU A 46 1.32 -3.24 -31.34
N LYS A 47 1.97 -4.33 -31.80
CA LYS A 47 1.38 -5.22 -32.81
C LYS A 47 0.12 -5.92 -32.30
N VAL A 48 0.10 -6.33 -31.04
CA VAL A 48 -1.07 -6.94 -30.40
C VAL A 48 -2.22 -5.95 -30.27
N GLU A 49 -1.94 -4.73 -29.84
CA GLU A 49 -2.92 -3.64 -29.76
C GLU A 49 -3.53 -3.32 -31.14
N SER A 50 -2.69 -3.12 -32.15
CA SER A 50 -3.12 -2.83 -33.52
C SER A 50 -4.03 -3.93 -34.10
N ARG A 51 -3.80 -5.19 -33.72
CA ARG A 51 -4.65 -6.30 -34.14
C ARG A 51 -5.94 -6.37 -33.32
N PHE A 52 -5.87 -6.12 -32.02
CA PHE A 52 -7.04 -6.11 -31.14
C PHE A 52 -8.02 -5.00 -31.53
N ASN A 53 -7.53 -3.77 -31.71
CA ASN A 53 -8.38 -2.60 -32.00
C ASN A 53 -9.05 -2.72 -33.37
N ARG A 54 -8.35 -3.25 -34.38
CA ARG A 54 -8.95 -3.58 -35.69
C ARG A 54 -10.12 -4.57 -35.59
N LEU A 55 -9.98 -5.59 -34.74
CA LEU A 55 -11.06 -6.54 -34.48
C LEU A 55 -12.16 -5.93 -33.59
N ALA A 56 -11.80 -5.01 -32.70
CA ALA A 56 -12.73 -4.32 -31.83
C ALA A 56 -13.68 -3.44 -32.64
N GLU A 57 -13.18 -2.70 -33.62
CA GLU A 57 -13.97 -1.89 -34.55
C GLU A 57 -15.03 -2.73 -35.27
N THR A 58 -14.64 -3.88 -35.83
CA THR A 58 -15.59 -4.80 -36.51
C THR A 58 -16.68 -5.34 -35.58
N LYS A 59 -16.45 -5.33 -34.27
CA LYS A 59 -17.36 -5.86 -33.25
C LYS A 59 -18.00 -4.77 -32.40
N LEU A 60 -17.85 -3.50 -32.77
CA LEU A 60 -18.32 -2.34 -32.01
C LEU A 60 -17.86 -2.35 -30.54
N LEU A 61 -16.64 -2.85 -30.30
CA LEU A 61 -16.02 -2.87 -28.99
C LEU A 61 -15.15 -1.61 -28.80
N PRO A 62 -15.02 -1.11 -27.56
CA PRO A 62 -14.14 0.02 -27.28
C PRO A 62 -12.67 -0.27 -27.64
N VAL A 63 -12.00 0.74 -28.18
CA VAL A 63 -10.54 0.76 -28.41
C VAL A 63 -9.83 0.60 -27.06
N ARG A 64 -8.73 -0.15 -27.03
CA ARG A 64 -7.95 -0.42 -25.82
C ARG A 64 -6.48 -0.15 -26.01
N ASP A 65 -5.88 0.44 -24.98
CA ASP A 65 -4.45 0.69 -24.92
C ASP A 65 -3.64 -0.58 -24.63
N VAL A 66 -2.38 -0.57 -25.05
CA VAL A 66 -1.38 -1.61 -24.76
C VAL A 66 -1.39 -2.07 -23.29
N ASP A 67 -1.43 -1.14 -22.34
CA ASP A 67 -1.33 -1.47 -20.91
C ASP A 67 -2.58 -2.17 -20.38
N VAL A 68 -3.76 -1.81 -20.89
CA VAL A 68 -5.02 -2.50 -20.58
C VAL A 68 -4.97 -3.93 -21.08
N LEU A 69 -4.44 -4.14 -22.30
CA LEU A 69 -4.28 -5.47 -22.90
C LEU A 69 -3.27 -6.32 -22.14
N LYS A 70 -2.13 -5.76 -21.72
CA LYS A 70 -1.13 -6.44 -20.88
C LYS A 70 -1.72 -6.86 -19.54
N ARG A 71 -2.40 -5.96 -18.83
CA ARG A 71 -3.08 -6.27 -17.56
C ARG A 71 -4.08 -7.41 -17.74
N LYS A 72 -4.88 -7.36 -18.81
CA LYS A 72 -5.87 -8.41 -19.10
C LYS A 72 -5.22 -9.75 -19.42
N PHE A 73 -4.12 -9.75 -20.16
CA PHE A 73 -3.34 -10.95 -20.46
C PHE A 73 -2.76 -11.59 -19.19
N ILE A 74 -2.13 -10.81 -18.32
CA ILE A 74 -1.58 -11.30 -17.05
C ILE A 74 -2.69 -11.89 -16.17
N LEU A 75 -3.83 -11.20 -16.07
CA LEU A 75 -4.99 -11.69 -15.33
C LEU A 75 -5.48 -13.04 -15.87
N LEU A 76 -5.61 -13.17 -17.19
CA LEU A 76 -6.08 -14.42 -17.82
C LEU A 76 -5.06 -15.56 -17.73
N LYS A 77 -3.76 -15.24 -17.79
CA LYS A 77 -2.67 -16.20 -17.62
C LYS A 77 -2.68 -16.78 -16.21
N ASN A 78 -2.87 -15.94 -15.20
CA ASN A 78 -2.76 -16.34 -13.80
C ASN A 78 -4.08 -16.89 -13.24
N HIS A 79 -5.21 -16.43 -13.76
CA HIS A 79 -6.54 -16.85 -13.35
C HIS A 79 -7.34 -17.23 -14.60
N ALA A 80 -7.12 -18.47 -15.05
CA ALA A 80 -7.94 -19.06 -16.09
C ALA A 80 -9.41 -19.00 -15.65
N LYS A 81 -10.27 -18.49 -16.53
CA LYS A 81 -11.71 -18.62 -16.28
C LYS A 81 -12.00 -20.11 -16.12
N PRO A 82 -12.81 -20.54 -15.14
CA PRO A 82 -13.29 -21.91 -15.10
C PRO A 82 -14.01 -22.14 -16.42
N THR A 83 -13.33 -22.81 -17.34
CA THR A 83 -13.91 -23.19 -18.61
C THR A 83 -14.97 -24.20 -18.21
N GLY A 84 -16.23 -23.89 -18.52
CA GLY A 84 -17.37 -24.66 -18.03
C GLY A 84 -17.14 -26.16 -18.20
N ASP A 85 -17.65 -26.94 -17.27
CA ASP A 85 -17.49 -28.39 -17.21
C ASP A 85 -17.71 -29.02 -18.62
N PRO A 86 -16.70 -29.72 -19.18
CA PRO A 86 -16.82 -30.36 -20.48
C PRO A 86 -17.99 -31.38 -20.53
N GLU A 87 -18.32 -32.00 -19.39
CA GLU A 87 -19.44 -32.93 -19.21
C GLU A 87 -20.70 -32.24 -18.68
N CYS A 88 -20.85 -30.93 -18.84
CA CYS A 88 -22.05 -30.21 -18.39
C CYS A 88 -23.31 -30.80 -19.07
N PRO A 89 -24.29 -31.32 -18.29
CA PRO A 89 -25.49 -31.97 -18.82
C PRO A 89 -26.27 -31.09 -19.79
N VAL A 90 -26.95 -31.71 -20.75
CA VAL A 90 -27.66 -31.02 -21.84
C VAL A 90 -28.77 -30.13 -21.29
N GLU A 91 -29.43 -30.56 -20.22
CA GLU A 91 -30.50 -29.83 -19.53
C GLU A 91 -29.97 -28.53 -18.91
N VAL A 92 -28.79 -28.59 -18.29
CA VAL A 92 -28.13 -27.43 -17.66
C VAL A 92 -27.68 -26.42 -18.72
N LYS A 93 -27.17 -26.90 -19.86
CA LYS A 93 -26.81 -26.05 -21.01
C LYS A 93 -28.04 -25.34 -21.58
N ARG A 94 -29.16 -26.06 -21.75
CA ARG A 94 -30.43 -25.52 -22.25
C ARG A 94 -31.00 -24.48 -21.29
N ALA A 95 -31.05 -24.78 -20.00
CA ALA A 95 -31.53 -23.85 -18.97
C ALA A 95 -30.70 -22.56 -18.94
N LYS A 96 -29.36 -22.65 -18.97
CA LYS A 96 -28.49 -21.46 -19.01
C LYS A 96 -28.65 -20.63 -20.29
N ARG A 97 -28.98 -21.25 -21.42
CA ARG A 97 -29.28 -20.53 -22.66
C ARG A 97 -30.57 -19.71 -22.50
N ILE A 98 -31.64 -20.35 -22.04
CA ILE A 98 -32.95 -19.70 -21.80
C ILE A 98 -32.80 -18.55 -20.79
N GLN A 99 -32.08 -18.77 -19.68
CA GLN A 99 -31.81 -17.72 -18.70
C GLN A 99 -31.15 -16.48 -19.34
N ARG A 100 -30.14 -16.70 -20.19
CA ARG A 100 -29.44 -15.59 -20.86
C ARG A 100 -30.35 -14.84 -21.83
N GLU A 101 -31.20 -15.55 -22.57
CA GLU A 101 -32.17 -14.94 -23.47
C GLU A 101 -33.16 -14.06 -22.70
N ILE A 102 -33.63 -14.54 -21.54
CA ILE A 102 -34.48 -13.75 -20.63
C ILE A 102 -33.71 -12.51 -20.15
N ASP A 103 -32.53 -12.68 -19.57
CA ASP A 103 -31.74 -11.56 -19.03
C ASP A 103 -31.45 -10.50 -20.12
N GLN A 104 -31.16 -10.95 -21.35
CA GLN A 104 -30.93 -10.07 -22.49
C GLN A 104 -32.20 -9.33 -22.93
N SER A 105 -33.35 -9.99 -22.86
CA SER A 105 -34.65 -9.36 -23.19
C SER A 105 -35.15 -8.38 -22.12
N VAL A 106 -34.78 -8.59 -20.85
CA VAL A 106 -35.24 -7.78 -19.71
C VAL A 106 -34.26 -6.64 -19.38
N SER A 107 -33.02 -6.69 -19.87
CA SER A 107 -31.96 -5.70 -19.61
C SER A 107 -32.18 -4.31 -20.28
N VAL A 108 -33.42 -3.92 -20.55
CA VAL A 108 -33.78 -2.59 -21.10
C VAL A 108 -34.80 -1.91 -20.19
N MET A 109 -34.35 -1.50 -19.00
CA MET A 109 -34.91 -0.31 -18.35
C MET A 109 -33.75 0.66 -18.13
N SER A 110 -33.61 1.60 -19.06
CA SER A 110 -32.81 2.81 -18.86
C SER A 110 -33.44 3.57 -17.71
N LEU A 111 -32.76 3.63 -16.57
CA LEU A 111 -33.08 4.56 -15.49
C LEU A 111 -32.61 5.95 -15.95
N ASP A 112 -33.38 6.57 -16.82
CA ASP A 112 -33.24 7.99 -17.12
C ASP A 112 -33.82 8.74 -15.90
N VAL A 113 -32.96 9.04 -14.93
CA VAL A 113 -33.24 9.95 -13.83
C VAL A 113 -33.19 11.35 -14.41
N ASP A 114 -34.36 11.93 -14.68
CA ASP A 114 -34.60 13.38 -14.58
C ASP A 114 -36.10 13.65 -14.75
N THR A 115 -36.77 13.98 -13.65
CA THR A 115 -38.04 14.74 -13.48
C THR A 115 -38.92 14.07 -12.42
N ASP A 116 -38.80 14.53 -11.16
CA ASP A 116 -39.81 14.25 -10.12
C ASP A 116 -40.98 15.24 -10.27
N PRO A 117 -42.22 14.80 -10.58
CA PRO A 117 -43.41 15.58 -10.26
C PRO A 117 -43.73 15.47 -8.76
N PRO A 118 -44.28 16.52 -8.12
CA PRO A 118 -44.62 16.48 -6.70
C PRO A 118 -45.78 15.52 -6.45
N VAL A 119 -45.54 14.48 -5.68
CA VAL A 119 -46.55 13.50 -5.25
C VAL A 119 -47.40 14.13 -4.13
N PRO A 120 -48.74 14.14 -4.23
CA PRO A 120 -49.61 14.62 -3.15
C PRO A 120 -49.56 13.64 -1.97
N ALA A 121 -49.60 14.18 -0.75
CA ALA A 121 -49.62 13.41 0.48
C ALA A 121 -50.76 12.40 0.48
N GLN A 122 -50.42 11.11 0.44
CA GLN A 122 -51.33 10.01 0.74
C GLN A 122 -51.07 9.53 2.17
N GLU A 123 -52.19 9.32 2.84
CA GLU A 123 -52.38 8.99 4.24
C GLU A 123 -51.71 7.66 4.63
N ASP A 124 -51.44 7.53 5.93
CA ASP A 124 -50.66 6.47 6.57
C ASP A 124 -51.06 5.04 6.14
N ASP A 125 -50.38 4.50 5.13
CA ASP A 125 -50.25 3.05 4.94
C ASP A 125 -49.23 2.55 5.96
N GLU A 126 -49.69 1.75 6.93
CA GLU A 126 -48.86 0.97 7.84
C GLU A 126 -47.66 0.38 7.07
N ASP A 127 -46.44 0.80 7.45
CA ASP A 127 -45.16 0.41 6.85
C ASP A 127 -44.92 -1.09 7.03
N VAL A 128 -45.64 -1.90 6.26
CA VAL A 128 -45.32 -3.30 6.08
C VAL A 128 -44.09 -3.31 5.18
N GLY A 129 -42.92 -3.25 5.82
CA GLY A 129 -41.64 -3.34 5.14
C GLY A 129 -41.57 -4.55 4.20
N ARG A 130 -40.55 -4.56 3.33
CA ARG A 130 -40.29 -5.54 2.24
C ARG A 130 -40.62 -7.03 2.49
N THR A 131 -40.72 -7.46 3.74
CA THR A 131 -41.03 -8.83 4.17
C THR A 131 -42.52 -9.14 4.23
N GLY A 132 -43.43 -8.17 4.14
CA GLY A 132 -44.87 -8.43 4.22
C GLY A 132 -45.38 -8.83 5.61
N LEU A 133 -44.55 -8.63 6.65
CA LEU A 133 -44.82 -9.05 8.03
C LEU A 133 -44.78 -7.84 8.96
N GLN A 134 -45.65 -7.87 9.97
CA GLN A 134 -45.68 -6.86 11.03
C GLN A 134 -44.45 -7.00 11.95
N GLN A 135 -44.02 -5.90 12.56
CA GLN A 135 -42.79 -5.87 13.37
C GLN A 135 -42.85 -6.86 14.56
N THR A 136 -44.03 -7.07 15.12
CA THR A 136 -44.31 -8.04 16.19
C THR A 136 -44.15 -9.49 15.73
N GLU A 137 -44.51 -9.80 14.49
CA GLU A 137 -44.35 -11.12 13.88
C GLU A 137 -42.88 -11.42 13.57
N LEU A 138 -42.12 -10.40 13.13
CA LEU A 138 -40.67 -10.49 12.98
C LEU A 138 -39.96 -10.78 14.30
N GLN A 139 -40.40 -10.14 15.39
CA GLN A 139 -39.85 -10.38 16.72
C GLN A 139 -40.10 -11.81 17.19
N SER A 140 -41.32 -12.34 17.01
CA SER A 140 -41.68 -13.71 17.41
C SER A 140 -40.92 -14.78 16.60
N LEU A 141 -40.70 -14.54 15.29
CA LEU A 141 -39.85 -15.37 14.45
C LEU A 141 -38.40 -15.37 14.93
N SER A 142 -37.87 -14.20 15.34
CA SER A 142 -36.50 -14.10 15.85
C SER A 142 -36.29 -14.92 17.13
N VAL A 143 -37.27 -14.89 18.06
CA VAL A 143 -37.23 -15.66 19.31
C VAL A 143 -37.30 -17.15 19.02
N THR A 144 -38.13 -17.56 18.06
CA THR A 144 -38.27 -18.97 17.64
C THR A 144 -36.95 -19.50 17.06
N LEU A 145 -36.31 -18.74 16.16
CA LEU A 145 -35.02 -19.09 15.59
C LEU A 145 -33.89 -19.13 16.64
N LYS A 146 -33.90 -18.19 17.59
CA LYS A 146 -32.96 -18.17 18.72
C LYS A 146 -33.07 -19.45 19.56
N ARG A 147 -34.30 -19.86 19.86
CA ARG A 147 -34.58 -21.07 20.64
C ARG A 147 -34.16 -22.35 19.91
N GLN A 148 -34.35 -22.41 18.60
CA GLN A 148 -33.88 -23.52 17.76
C GLN A 148 -32.34 -23.59 17.71
N PHE A 149 -31.65 -22.45 17.70
CA PHE A 149 -30.20 -22.38 17.77
C PHE A 149 -29.66 -22.91 19.12
N ASP A 150 -30.31 -22.54 20.24
CA ASP A 150 -29.91 -22.96 21.58
C ASP A 150 -30.21 -24.45 21.86
N GLN A 151 -31.21 -25.02 21.18
CA GLN A 151 -31.56 -26.45 21.28
C GLN A 151 -30.61 -27.39 20.53
N GLY A 152 -29.55 -26.86 19.89
CA GLY A 152 -28.48 -27.66 19.33
C GLY A 152 -28.83 -28.41 18.03
N ASP A 153 -29.84 -27.95 17.28
CA ASP A 153 -30.09 -28.46 15.93
C ASP A 153 -28.82 -28.28 15.08
N PRO A 154 -28.19 -29.37 14.59
CA PRO A 154 -26.95 -29.30 13.82
C PRO A 154 -27.11 -28.48 12.54
N THR A 155 -28.33 -28.38 12.00
CA THR A 155 -28.66 -27.63 10.79
C THR A 155 -28.67 -26.11 11.07
N ALA A 156 -29.18 -25.69 12.22
CA ALA A 156 -29.18 -24.30 12.67
C ALA A 156 -27.77 -23.77 13.00
N ARG A 157 -26.84 -24.67 13.31
CA ARG A 157 -25.41 -24.35 13.55
C ARG A 157 -24.60 -24.12 12.28
N LEU A 158 -25.10 -24.58 11.12
CA LEU A 158 -24.45 -24.31 9.85
C LEU A 158 -24.70 -22.86 9.43
N LEU A 159 -23.69 -22.02 9.63
CA LEU A 159 -23.67 -20.69 9.03
C LEU A 159 -23.88 -20.80 7.52
N SER A 160 -24.80 -19.98 7.00
CA SER A 160 -25.01 -19.83 5.57
C SER A 160 -23.69 -19.48 4.88
N TYR A 161 -23.56 -19.81 3.61
CA TYR A 161 -22.38 -19.47 2.81
C TYR A 161 -22.05 -17.97 2.89
N THR A 162 -23.07 -17.11 2.83
CA THR A 162 -22.94 -15.66 3.00
C THR A 162 -22.39 -15.29 4.38
N ALA A 163 -22.88 -15.90 5.46
CA ALA A 163 -22.39 -15.64 6.82
C ALA A 163 -20.93 -16.10 7.00
N LYS A 164 -20.55 -17.26 6.43
CA LYS A 164 -19.15 -17.73 6.39
C LYS A 164 -18.26 -16.76 5.60
N LYS A 165 -18.74 -16.29 4.45
CA LYS A 165 -17.99 -15.33 3.62
C LYS A 165 -17.79 -14.00 4.35
N ARG A 166 -18.82 -13.47 5.03
CA ARG A 166 -18.74 -12.27 5.86
C ARG A 166 -17.65 -12.39 6.93
N ARG A 167 -17.70 -13.46 7.73
CA ARG A 167 -16.69 -13.72 8.77
C ARG A 167 -15.27 -13.87 8.21
N SER A 168 -15.10 -14.46 7.02
CA SER A 168 -13.79 -14.57 6.39
C SER A 168 -13.22 -13.21 5.97
N ILE A 169 -14.09 -12.29 5.53
CA ILE A 169 -13.72 -10.93 5.16
C ILE A 169 -13.37 -10.14 6.43
N ASP A 170 -14.20 -10.23 7.47
CA ASP A 170 -13.95 -9.54 8.75
C ASP A 170 -12.62 -9.98 9.37
N LYS A 171 -12.29 -11.29 9.30
CA LYS A 171 -11.00 -11.82 9.76
C LYS A 171 -9.82 -11.24 8.98
N TYR A 172 -9.98 -11.02 7.67
CA TYR A 172 -8.95 -10.41 6.84
C TYR A 172 -8.76 -8.92 7.17
N ILE A 173 -9.86 -8.19 7.37
CA ILE A 173 -9.83 -6.77 7.72
C ILE A 173 -9.16 -6.57 9.09
N ASN A 174 -9.56 -7.34 10.10
CA ASN A 174 -8.98 -7.23 11.44
C ASN A 174 -7.50 -7.64 11.44
N GLY A 175 -7.14 -8.70 10.72
CA GLY A 175 -5.75 -9.12 10.59
C GLY A 175 -4.85 -8.07 9.91
N ALA A 176 -5.39 -7.30 8.96
CA ALA A 176 -4.66 -6.19 8.35
C ALA A 176 -4.46 -5.03 9.34
N ALA A 177 -5.50 -4.65 10.08
CA ALA A 177 -5.41 -3.58 11.08
C ALA A 177 -4.45 -3.93 12.23
N GLU A 178 -4.45 -5.17 12.70
CA GLU A 178 -3.51 -5.66 13.73
C GLU A 178 -2.06 -5.69 13.23
N ALA A 179 -1.84 -6.02 11.95
CA ALA A 179 -0.50 -6.00 11.36
C ALA A 179 0.05 -4.57 11.25
N ASP A 180 -0.76 -3.61 10.79
CA ASP A 180 -0.36 -2.21 10.63
C ASP A 180 -0.12 -1.53 11.99
N THR A 181 -0.97 -1.79 12.98
CA THR A 181 -0.79 -1.27 14.34
C THR A 181 0.47 -1.81 14.99
N LYS A 182 0.75 -3.12 14.82
CA LYS A 182 1.99 -3.72 15.33
C LYS A 182 3.24 -3.14 14.65
N ALA A 183 3.23 -3.02 13.33
CA ALA A 183 4.34 -2.41 12.59
C ALA A 183 4.58 -0.95 13.01
N SER A 184 3.51 -0.18 13.22
CA SER A 184 3.59 1.21 13.69
C SER A 184 4.15 1.29 15.12
N SER A 185 3.73 0.38 16.00
CA SER A 185 4.23 0.26 17.37
C SER A 185 5.72 -0.08 17.42
N ASP A 186 6.17 -1.03 16.60
CA ASP A 186 7.57 -1.43 16.51
C ASP A 186 8.45 -0.27 15.99
N MET A 187 7.96 0.48 14.99
CA MET A 187 8.65 1.67 14.47
C MET A 187 8.75 2.79 15.51
N MET A 188 7.67 3.05 16.26
CA MET A 188 7.67 4.05 17.33
C MET A 188 8.64 3.66 18.46
N THR A 189 8.74 2.37 18.77
CA THR A 189 9.71 1.85 19.74
C THR A 189 11.15 2.11 19.26
N MET A 190 11.44 1.88 17.98
CA MET A 190 12.77 2.14 17.43
C MET A 190 13.14 3.63 17.46
N ILE A 191 12.18 4.53 17.17
CA ILE A 191 12.39 5.99 17.25
C ILE A 191 12.76 6.40 18.68
N LEU A 192 12.03 5.92 19.69
CA LEU A 192 12.35 6.20 21.09
C LEU A 192 13.76 5.73 21.48
N LEU A 193 14.17 4.53 21.04
CA LEU A 193 15.54 4.04 21.27
C LEU A 193 16.61 4.89 20.57
N MET A 194 16.31 5.42 19.37
CA MET A 194 17.21 6.29 18.64
C MET A 194 17.34 7.67 19.30
N ASP A 195 16.23 8.22 19.78
CA ASP A 195 16.19 9.49 20.49
C ASP A 195 16.90 9.40 21.84
N GLU A 196 16.69 8.33 22.60
CA GLU A 196 17.43 8.06 23.85
C GLU A 196 18.95 7.99 23.60
N ARG A 197 19.37 7.28 22.54
CA ARG A 197 20.79 7.20 22.15
C ARG A 197 21.34 8.54 21.63
N SER A 198 20.48 9.43 21.13
CA SER A 198 20.86 10.77 20.65
C SER A 198 20.96 11.77 21.81
N ALA A 199 20.01 11.72 22.75
CA ALA A 199 20.01 12.51 23.97
C ALA A 199 21.26 12.23 24.81
N LYS A 200 21.62 10.95 25.01
CA LYS A 200 22.84 10.57 25.75
C LYS A 200 24.13 11.14 25.13
N ARG A 201 24.17 11.26 23.80
CA ARG A 201 25.30 11.90 23.09
C ARG A 201 25.33 13.41 23.31
N GLU A 202 24.17 14.07 23.32
CA GLU A 202 24.08 15.51 23.52
C GLU A 202 24.33 15.90 24.98
N GLU A 203 23.82 15.13 25.95
CA GLU A 203 24.11 15.32 27.37
C GLU A 203 25.61 15.27 27.67
N SER A 204 26.33 14.30 27.09
CA SER A 204 27.79 14.21 27.23
C SER A 204 28.53 15.43 26.67
N ARG A 205 27.93 16.11 25.69
CA ARG A 205 28.47 17.32 25.06
C ARG A 205 28.18 18.55 25.91
N ILE A 206 26.97 18.65 26.44
CA ILE A 206 26.52 19.72 27.34
C ILE A 206 27.30 19.65 28.65
N GLU A 207 27.45 18.47 29.27
CA GLU A 207 28.20 18.30 30.53
C GLU A 207 29.66 18.78 30.40
N ARG A 208 30.29 18.49 29.25
CA ARG A 208 31.65 18.95 28.97
C ARG A 208 31.70 20.47 28.83
N GLN A 209 30.72 21.07 28.16
CA GLN A 209 30.61 22.52 28.00
C GLN A 209 30.36 23.21 29.34
N GLU A 210 29.42 22.72 30.15
CA GLU A 210 29.12 23.25 31.48
C GLU A 210 30.30 23.15 32.45
N LYS A 211 31.15 22.13 32.30
CA LYS A 211 32.39 22.02 33.08
C LYS A 211 33.37 23.15 32.74
N TYR A 212 33.51 23.46 31.45
CA TYR A 212 34.34 24.58 31.01
C TYR A 212 33.77 25.94 31.44
N ASP A 213 32.45 26.10 31.35
CA ASP A 213 31.78 27.35 31.72
C ASP A 213 31.86 27.59 33.24
N ARG A 214 31.67 26.55 34.07
CA ARG A 214 31.90 26.63 35.53
C ARG A 214 33.34 27.00 35.89
N GLU A 215 34.33 26.42 35.22
CA GLU A 215 35.74 26.75 35.46
C GLU A 215 36.04 28.21 35.10
N ARG A 216 35.46 28.72 34.02
CA ARG A 216 35.57 30.14 33.63
C ARG A 216 34.95 31.04 34.68
N GLU A 217 33.72 30.78 35.10
CA GLU A 217 33.00 31.58 36.11
C GLU A 217 33.77 31.63 37.44
N GLU A 218 34.38 30.52 37.87
CA GLU A 218 35.18 30.49 39.09
C GLU A 218 36.46 31.35 38.97
N ARG A 219 37.05 31.42 37.78
CA ARG A 219 38.19 32.32 37.52
C ARG A 219 37.77 33.78 37.53
N ASP A 220 36.61 34.09 36.98
CA ASP A 220 36.08 35.45 36.93
C ASP A 220 35.62 35.90 38.34
N ALA A 221 34.96 35.04 39.12
CA ALA A 221 34.62 35.30 40.51
C ALA A 221 35.87 35.57 41.38
N ARG A 222 36.94 34.79 41.21
CA ARG A 222 38.23 35.06 41.90
C ARG A 222 38.84 36.41 41.52
N ARG A 223 38.68 36.84 40.28
CA ARG A 223 39.14 38.17 39.83
C ARG A 223 38.27 39.28 40.43
N GLU A 224 36.96 39.08 40.47
CA GLU A 224 36.01 40.02 41.07
C GLU A 224 36.22 40.16 42.57
N GLU A 225 36.43 39.07 43.30
CA GLU A 225 36.78 39.10 44.73
C GLU A 225 38.04 39.92 45.01
N LEU A 226 39.11 39.69 44.23
CA LEU A 226 40.35 40.45 44.34
C LEU A 226 40.14 41.94 44.05
N HIS A 227 39.33 42.25 43.04
CA HIS A 227 38.99 43.62 42.67
C HIS A 227 38.19 44.33 43.77
N ILE A 228 37.19 43.67 44.36
CA ILE A 228 36.40 44.18 45.48
C ILE A 228 37.31 44.44 46.70
N LEU A 229 38.20 43.50 47.03
CA LEU A 229 39.14 43.65 48.14
C LEU A 229 40.10 44.85 47.93
N LEU A 230 40.59 45.04 46.70
CA LEU A 230 41.44 46.17 46.35
C LEU A 230 40.68 47.50 46.48
N MET A 231 39.45 47.58 45.96
CA MET A 231 38.61 48.78 46.10
C MET A 231 38.29 49.08 47.57
N GLY A 232 37.99 48.05 48.38
CA GLY A 232 37.80 48.21 49.83
C GLY A 232 39.04 48.74 50.55
N LYS A 233 40.25 48.27 50.17
CA LYS A 233 41.51 48.77 50.73
C LYS A 233 41.80 50.22 50.35
N MET A 234 41.51 50.63 49.12
CA MET A 234 41.69 52.02 48.69
C MET A 234 40.69 52.97 49.38
N MET A 235 39.43 52.55 49.51
CA MET A 235 38.37 53.34 50.15
C MET A 235 38.54 53.44 51.68
N GLY A 236 39.04 52.37 52.34
CA GLY A 236 39.30 52.35 53.78
C GLY A 236 40.52 53.18 54.23
N GLN A 237 41.40 53.57 53.29
CA GLN A 237 42.54 54.45 53.58
C GLN A 237 42.17 55.95 53.63
N HIS A 238 40.94 56.32 53.26
CA HIS A 238 40.46 57.70 53.26
C HIS A 238 39.61 58.10 54.48
N GLN A 239 39.52 57.25 55.51
CA GLN A 239 38.67 57.47 56.70
C GLN A 239 39.44 57.59 58.04
N LYS A 240 40.70 58.04 58.00
CA LYS A 240 41.43 58.46 59.21
C LYS A 240 41.98 59.86 59.05
#